data_AF-A0A0Q4NYK4-F1
#
_entry.id   AF-A0A0Q4NYK4-F1
#
_cell.length_a   1.000
_cell.length_b   1.000
_cell.length_c   1.000
_cell.angle_alpha   90.00
_cell.angle_beta   90.00
_cell.angle_gamma   90.00
#
_symmetry.space_group_name_H-M   'P 1'
#
loop_
_entity.id
_entity.type
_entity.pdbx_description
1 polymer ?
#
loop_
_entity_poly.entity_id
_entity_poly.type
_entity_poly.pdbx_seq_one_letter_code
_entity_poly.pdbx_strand_id
1 'polypeptide(L)'
;MFLAKKTLVCLLFIGSVSPVPAFALTCKNQSDGSAVIRESLNTALAIPADAPDGTIIWESEEYTANVKCNDEWNSGSAENIYLYTNPAAVDIGSGIRIGLRYKGVSYTQSKTRVETGYDSWYGCTSIWSCKGNWAKFPLKFTIFIEKFGPTPSSGKAIQLSEYRVFQLDGKSGLNNNPNTNVNYIISGLSNIRFIPCSPELMIIPSVINFRRALSSTAVTGQVASSASFKLDLVKTCDTPYTVNARFRPVTGSVINNLLVPSNNNSVGISLVREENNSPVPYNSWFKLANLTTSGQSRIDLRADLIWRGTPIPGEFKAEAQIDMYYQ
;
A
#
# COMPACT_ATOMS: atom_id res chain seq x y z
N MET A 1 10.64 -19.40 -80.13
CA MET A 1 10.74 -18.32 -81.13
C MET A 1 9.46 -17.50 -81.04
N PHE A 2 9.55 -16.28 -80.44
CA PHE A 2 8.59 -15.15 -80.49
C PHE A 2 7.11 -15.41 -80.07
N LEU A 3 6.37 -14.60 -79.30
CA LEU A 3 6.26 -13.14 -79.15
C LEU A 3 5.43 -12.88 -77.86
N ALA A 4 5.99 -12.25 -76.82
CA ALA A 4 5.66 -10.92 -76.30
C ALA A 4 4.17 -10.46 -76.24
N LYS A 5 3.76 -10.10 -75.01
CA LYS A 5 2.89 -8.96 -74.57
C LYS A 5 1.41 -8.92 -74.98
N LYS A 6 0.54 -8.98 -73.97
CA LYS A 6 -0.36 -7.86 -73.63
C LYS A 6 -0.79 -7.91 -72.16
N THR A 7 -0.32 -6.91 -71.44
CA THR A 7 -0.65 -6.48 -70.08
C THR A 7 -2.09 -5.94 -70.00
N LEU A 8 -2.59 -5.82 -68.75
CA LEU A 8 -3.68 -4.94 -68.29
C LEU A 8 -5.06 -5.61 -68.13
N VAL A 9 -5.34 -6.10 -66.92
CA VAL A 9 -6.45 -5.68 -66.02
C VAL A 9 -6.28 -6.49 -64.73
N CYS A 10 -5.58 -5.94 -63.73
CA CYS A 10 -5.60 -6.45 -62.35
C CYS A 10 -5.17 -5.31 -61.41
N LEU A 11 -6.00 -4.28 -61.37
CA LEU A 11 -5.88 -3.16 -60.44
C LEU A 11 -7.30 -2.81 -60.05
N LEU A 12 -7.65 -3.11 -58.80
CA LEU A 12 -8.80 -2.64 -58.00
C LEU A 12 -9.43 -3.80 -57.23
N PHE A 13 -8.75 -4.25 -56.18
CA PHE A 13 -9.36 -4.73 -54.93
C PHE A 13 -8.30 -4.76 -53.82
N ILE A 14 -7.59 -3.64 -53.63
CA ILE A 14 -6.97 -3.34 -52.33
C ILE A 14 -8.04 -2.54 -51.57
N GLY A 15 -9.08 -3.25 -51.13
CA GLY A 15 -10.09 -2.73 -50.24
C GLY A 15 -9.48 -2.54 -48.87
N SER A 16 -8.99 -1.32 -48.63
CA SER A 16 -9.08 -0.60 -47.35
C SER A 16 -9.19 -1.48 -46.09
N VAL A 17 -8.06 -1.98 -45.60
CA VAL A 17 -7.91 -2.18 -44.14
C VAL A 17 -7.57 -0.81 -43.56
N SER A 18 -8.59 0.06 -43.48
CA SER A 18 -8.49 1.24 -42.65
C SER A 18 -8.35 0.73 -41.21
N PRO A 19 -7.33 1.14 -40.43
CA PRO A 19 -7.38 0.91 -39.00
C PRO A 19 -8.66 1.59 -38.50
N VAL A 20 -9.63 0.80 -38.05
CA VAL A 20 -10.83 1.32 -37.40
C VAL A 20 -10.31 2.19 -36.25
N PRO A 21 -10.72 3.46 -36.13
CA PRO A 21 -10.38 4.25 -34.96
C PRO A 21 -10.89 3.47 -33.75
N ALA A 22 -9.96 2.94 -32.94
CA ALA A 22 -10.30 2.34 -31.68
C ALA A 22 -11.00 3.43 -30.87
N PHE A 23 -12.20 3.14 -30.37
CA PHE A 23 -12.89 3.99 -29.40
C PHE A 23 -11.95 4.17 -28.21
N ALA A 24 -11.28 5.32 -28.14
CA ALA A 24 -10.21 5.55 -27.19
C ALA A 24 -10.79 6.36 -26.01
N LEU A 25 -11.09 5.66 -24.92
CA LEU A 25 -11.22 6.29 -23.63
C LEU A 25 -9.89 6.96 -23.28
N THR A 26 -9.95 8.22 -22.88
CA THR A 26 -8.81 8.98 -22.36
C THR A 26 -9.07 9.33 -20.90
N CYS A 27 -8.25 8.80 -20.01
CA CYS A 27 -8.28 9.07 -18.57
C CYS A 27 -7.01 9.78 -18.12
N LYS A 28 -7.16 10.92 -17.44
CA LYS A 28 -6.05 11.74 -16.95
C LYS A 28 -6.27 12.13 -15.50
N ASN A 29 -5.20 12.49 -14.82
CA ASN A 29 -5.28 13.15 -13.52
C ASN A 29 -6.00 14.50 -13.67
N GLN A 30 -6.92 14.79 -12.76
CA GLN A 30 -7.72 16.00 -12.78
C GLN A 30 -6.87 17.26 -12.57
N SER A 31 -5.85 17.21 -11.70
CA SER A 31 -5.08 18.39 -11.28
C SER A 31 -4.13 18.90 -12.36
N ASP A 32 -3.36 18.01 -12.98
CA ASP A 32 -2.27 18.35 -13.88
C ASP A 32 -2.42 17.76 -15.29
N GLY A 33 -3.44 16.94 -15.53
CA GLY A 33 -3.64 16.26 -16.81
C GLY A 33 -2.63 15.16 -17.11
N SER A 34 -1.80 14.76 -16.14
CA SER A 34 -0.85 13.66 -16.29
C SER A 34 -1.58 12.32 -16.43
N ALA A 35 -0.99 11.41 -17.20
CA ALA A 35 -1.47 10.04 -17.34
C ALA A 35 -0.60 9.06 -16.54
N VAL A 36 0.31 9.55 -15.71
CA VAL A 36 1.25 8.71 -14.96
C VAL A 36 1.34 9.22 -13.54
N ILE A 37 0.95 8.36 -12.60
CA ILE A 37 1.11 8.55 -11.17
C ILE A 37 2.25 7.62 -10.72
N ARG A 38 3.25 8.18 -10.04
CA ARG A 38 4.42 7.45 -9.55
C ARG A 38 4.50 7.53 -8.04
N GLU A 39 4.65 6.38 -7.40
CA GLU A 39 4.96 6.26 -5.98
C GLU A 39 6.24 5.45 -5.80
N SER A 40 7.12 5.89 -4.91
CA SER A 40 8.32 5.13 -4.56
C SER A 40 8.06 4.39 -3.25
N LEU A 41 8.53 3.14 -3.14
CA LEU A 41 8.49 2.40 -1.88
C LEU A 41 9.19 3.13 -0.74
N ASN A 42 10.14 4.04 -1.04
CA ASN A 42 10.89 4.88 -0.11
C ASN A 42 11.69 4.12 0.98
N THR A 43 11.58 2.80 1.05
CA THR A 43 12.25 1.93 2.00
C THR A 43 12.82 0.69 1.31
N ALA A 44 13.95 0.19 1.82
CA ALA A 44 14.34 -1.19 1.58
C ALA A 44 13.34 -2.14 2.25
N LEU A 45 13.14 -3.31 1.67
CA LEU A 45 12.21 -4.31 2.20
C LEU A 45 12.88 -5.68 2.20
N ALA A 46 12.96 -6.31 3.37
CA ALA A 46 13.43 -7.66 3.52
C ALA A 46 12.26 -8.60 3.78
N ILE A 47 12.16 -9.64 2.96
CA ILE A 47 11.05 -10.60 2.95
C ILE A 47 11.55 -11.91 3.54
N PRO A 48 11.01 -12.36 4.68
CA PRO A 48 11.39 -13.64 5.25
C PRO A 48 10.92 -14.80 4.39
N ALA A 49 11.82 -15.74 4.13
CA ALA A 49 11.52 -16.95 3.37
C ALA A 49 10.58 -17.90 4.14
N ASP A 50 10.62 -17.85 5.47
CA ASP A 50 9.77 -18.58 6.41
C ASP A 50 8.40 -17.91 6.67
N ALA A 51 8.16 -16.71 6.12
CA ALA A 51 6.86 -16.09 6.21
C ALA A 51 5.80 -16.94 5.48
N PRO A 52 4.62 -17.17 6.06
CA PRO A 52 3.53 -17.87 5.38
C PRO A 52 3.09 -17.15 4.10
N ASP A 53 2.67 -17.91 3.10
CA ASP A 53 2.03 -17.33 1.91
C ASP A 53 0.76 -16.56 2.28
N GLY A 54 0.55 -15.42 1.62
CA GLY A 54 -0.53 -14.47 1.95
C GLY A 54 -0.14 -13.43 3.00
N THR A 55 1.05 -13.51 3.61
CA THR A 55 1.53 -12.47 4.51
C THR A 55 1.76 -11.17 3.75
N ILE A 56 1.04 -10.10 4.13
CA ILE A 56 1.28 -8.75 3.60
C ILE A 56 2.57 -8.21 4.21
N ILE A 57 3.61 -8.09 3.40
CA ILE A 57 4.93 -7.58 3.82
C ILE A 57 4.93 -6.06 3.84
N TRP A 58 4.24 -5.44 2.88
CA TRP A 58 4.11 -3.99 2.79
C TRP A 58 2.77 -3.63 2.17
N GLU A 59 2.16 -2.54 2.64
CA GLU A 59 0.96 -1.95 2.04
C GLU A 59 1.12 -0.43 2.09
N SER A 60 0.80 0.24 0.99
CA SER A 60 0.83 1.70 0.89
C SER A 60 -0.20 2.34 1.82
N GLU A 61 -0.07 3.64 2.06
CA GLU A 61 -1.21 4.42 2.53
C GLU A 61 -2.34 4.41 1.48
N GLU A 62 -3.57 4.69 1.90
CA GLU A 62 -4.69 4.81 0.95
C GLU A 62 -4.44 6.02 0.04
N TYR A 63 -4.26 5.75 -1.25
CA TYR A 63 -4.12 6.78 -2.25
C TYR A 63 -5.47 7.14 -2.84
N THR A 64 -5.74 8.44 -3.01
CA THR A 64 -6.92 8.95 -3.72
C THR A 64 -6.48 9.64 -5.01
N ALA A 65 -6.64 8.97 -6.15
CA ALA A 65 -6.44 9.58 -7.46
C ALA A 65 -7.72 10.31 -7.89
N ASN A 66 -7.66 11.63 -8.08
CA ASN A 66 -8.76 12.37 -8.70
C ASN A 66 -8.63 12.27 -10.22
N VAL A 67 -9.47 11.46 -10.84
CA VAL A 67 -9.38 11.13 -12.26
C VAL A 67 -10.46 11.86 -13.04
N LYS A 68 -10.11 12.30 -14.26
CA LYS A 68 -11.05 12.73 -15.28
C LYS A 68 -10.95 11.81 -16.50
N CYS A 69 -12.06 11.33 -17.03
CA CYS A 69 -12.11 10.49 -18.22
C CYS A 69 -13.07 11.03 -19.27
N ASN A 70 -12.75 10.87 -20.54
CA ASN A 70 -13.58 11.29 -21.67
C ASN A 70 -13.56 10.20 -22.75
N ASP A 71 -14.72 9.93 -23.34
CA ASP A 71 -14.84 9.15 -24.57
C ASP A 71 -14.71 10.10 -25.78
N GLU A 72 -13.51 10.12 -26.36
CA GLU A 72 -13.11 11.10 -27.38
C GLU A 72 -13.96 11.03 -28.67
N TRP A 73 -14.61 9.89 -28.95
CA TRP A 73 -15.39 9.71 -30.19
C TRP A 73 -16.88 9.98 -30.03
N ASN A 74 -17.34 10.35 -28.83
CA ASN A 74 -18.76 10.56 -28.54
C ASN A 74 -19.59 9.38 -29.04
N SER A 75 -19.27 8.16 -28.60
CA SER A 75 -19.83 6.89 -29.08
C SER A 75 -21.36 6.76 -28.95
N GLY A 76 -22.03 7.78 -28.40
CA GLY A 76 -23.48 7.83 -28.21
C GLY A 76 -23.95 7.02 -27.00
N SER A 77 -23.02 6.37 -26.29
CA SER A 77 -23.26 5.61 -25.06
C SER A 77 -22.17 5.83 -24.02
N ALA A 78 -22.49 5.61 -22.75
CA ALA A 78 -21.49 5.59 -21.69
C ALA A 78 -20.55 4.38 -21.88
N GLU A 79 -19.25 4.60 -21.66
CA GLU A 79 -18.25 3.53 -21.62
C GLU A 79 -17.79 3.29 -20.18
N ASN A 80 -17.90 2.04 -19.73
CA ASN A 80 -17.41 1.63 -18.40
C ASN A 80 -15.89 1.75 -18.32
N ILE A 81 -15.41 2.21 -17.17
CA ILE A 81 -14.00 2.42 -16.90
C ILE A 81 -13.48 1.27 -16.02
N TYR A 82 -12.36 0.68 -16.44
CA TYR A 82 -11.76 -0.49 -15.80
C TYR A 82 -10.32 -0.21 -15.34
N LEU A 83 -9.90 -0.89 -14.28
CA LEU A 83 -8.49 -1.04 -13.91
C LEU A 83 -7.98 -2.34 -14.53
N TYR A 84 -6.96 -2.26 -15.36
CA TYR A 84 -6.27 -3.41 -15.92
C TYR A 84 -5.00 -3.66 -15.12
N THR A 85 -4.98 -4.73 -14.29
CA THR A 85 -3.81 -5.08 -13.47
C THR A 85 -2.71 -5.75 -14.30
N ASN A 86 -1.44 -5.51 -13.93
CA ASN A 86 -0.26 -5.97 -14.68
C ASN A 86 -0.38 -5.75 -16.21
N PRO A 87 -0.66 -4.51 -16.67
CA PRO A 87 -1.01 -4.27 -18.06
C PRO A 87 0.16 -4.52 -19.03
N ALA A 88 1.40 -4.47 -18.54
CA ALA A 88 2.59 -4.82 -19.33
C ALA A 88 2.84 -6.34 -19.42
N ALA A 89 2.05 -7.16 -18.72
CA ALA A 89 2.20 -8.61 -18.67
C ALA A 89 3.61 -9.07 -18.25
N VAL A 90 4.28 -8.31 -17.39
CA VAL A 90 5.63 -8.62 -16.94
C VAL A 90 5.60 -9.59 -15.76
N ASP A 91 6.60 -10.46 -15.72
CA ASP A 91 6.89 -11.28 -14.55
C ASP A 91 7.66 -10.45 -13.53
N ILE A 92 7.27 -10.55 -12.26
CA ILE A 92 7.93 -9.88 -11.14
C ILE A 92 8.90 -10.79 -10.38
N GLY A 93 8.96 -12.07 -10.74
CA GLY A 93 9.75 -13.09 -10.05
C GLY A 93 8.93 -13.98 -9.11
N SER A 94 9.62 -14.89 -8.42
CA SER A 94 9.04 -15.83 -7.47
C SER A 94 9.12 -15.32 -6.03
N GLY A 95 8.30 -15.91 -5.16
CA GLY A 95 8.34 -15.64 -3.72
C GLY A 95 7.55 -14.41 -3.29
N ILE A 96 7.11 -13.57 -4.23
CA ILE A 96 6.27 -12.42 -3.97
C ILE A 96 5.16 -12.24 -5.00
N ARG A 97 4.11 -11.50 -4.62
CA ARG A 97 3.19 -10.87 -5.58
C ARG A 97 2.88 -9.44 -5.19
N ILE A 98 2.69 -8.57 -6.18
CA ILE A 98 2.25 -7.18 -5.97
C ILE A 98 0.80 -7.07 -6.41
N GLY A 99 -0.05 -6.47 -5.59
CA GLY A 99 -1.48 -6.33 -5.87
C GLY A 99 -2.04 -4.97 -5.52
N LEU A 100 -3.29 -4.78 -5.93
CA LEU A 100 -4.13 -3.62 -5.72
C LEU A 100 -5.28 -4.01 -4.78
N ARG A 101 -5.52 -3.25 -3.72
CA ARG A 101 -6.79 -3.34 -2.99
C ARG A 101 -7.71 -2.24 -3.46
N TYR A 102 -8.89 -2.62 -3.96
CA TYR A 102 -9.89 -1.70 -4.46
C TYR A 102 -11.26 -2.09 -3.95
N LYS A 103 -11.98 -1.15 -3.32
CA LYS A 103 -13.28 -1.39 -2.66
C LYS A 103 -13.26 -2.59 -1.69
N GLY A 104 -12.17 -2.75 -0.94
CA GLY A 104 -11.98 -3.86 0.01
C GLY A 104 -11.63 -5.21 -0.61
N VAL A 105 -11.52 -5.31 -1.93
CA VAL A 105 -11.16 -6.56 -2.65
C VAL A 105 -9.71 -6.48 -3.13
N SER A 106 -8.96 -7.56 -2.93
CA SER A 106 -7.57 -7.68 -3.39
C SER A 106 -7.51 -8.26 -4.80
N TYR A 107 -6.83 -7.55 -5.70
CA TYR A 107 -6.59 -7.95 -7.08
C TYR A 107 -5.10 -8.09 -7.32
N THR A 108 -4.68 -9.23 -7.85
CA THR A 108 -3.26 -9.56 -8.04
C THR A 108 -2.90 -9.55 -9.52
N GLN A 109 -1.69 -9.99 -9.84
CA GLN A 109 -1.04 -9.82 -11.15
C GLN A 109 -1.58 -10.71 -12.27
N SER A 110 -2.62 -11.48 -12.00
CA SER A 110 -3.31 -12.31 -12.97
C SER A 110 -4.19 -11.46 -13.88
N LYS A 111 -3.60 -10.61 -14.74
CA LYS A 111 -4.24 -9.81 -15.82
C LYS A 111 -5.74 -9.58 -15.62
N THR A 112 -6.11 -8.95 -14.51
CA THR A 112 -7.51 -8.85 -14.13
C THR A 112 -8.04 -7.52 -14.61
N ARG A 113 -9.18 -7.57 -15.29
CA ARG A 113 -9.97 -6.38 -15.60
C ARG A 113 -10.94 -6.15 -14.45
N VAL A 114 -10.75 -5.07 -13.71
CA VAL A 114 -11.53 -4.72 -12.51
C VAL A 114 -12.44 -3.55 -12.82
N GLU A 115 -13.73 -3.66 -12.52
CA GLU A 115 -14.67 -2.55 -12.69
C GLU A 115 -14.45 -1.47 -11.65
N THR A 116 -14.28 -0.21 -12.10
CA THR A 116 -14.23 0.93 -11.19
C THR A 116 -15.63 1.30 -10.65
N GLY A 117 -16.68 0.88 -11.36
CA GLY A 117 -18.06 1.34 -11.10
C GLY A 117 -18.31 2.79 -11.54
N TYR A 118 -17.40 3.37 -12.32
CA TYR A 118 -17.58 4.63 -13.02
C TYR A 118 -17.60 4.40 -14.53
N ASP A 119 -18.26 5.32 -15.24
CA ASP A 119 -18.33 5.36 -16.69
C ASP A 119 -17.98 6.76 -17.21
N SER A 120 -17.79 6.88 -18.53
CA SER A 120 -17.43 8.15 -19.19
C SER A 120 -18.49 9.24 -19.09
N TRP A 121 -19.71 8.95 -18.63
CA TRP A 121 -20.82 9.89 -18.43
C TRP A 121 -21.07 10.20 -16.94
N TYR A 122 -20.26 9.65 -16.02
CA TYR A 122 -20.44 9.84 -14.59
C TYR A 122 -20.55 11.34 -14.20
N GLY A 123 -21.58 11.64 -13.41
CA GLY A 123 -21.88 13.01 -12.95
C GLY A 123 -22.63 13.89 -13.95
N CYS A 124 -23.00 13.36 -15.11
CA CYS A 124 -23.83 14.07 -16.09
C CYS A 124 -25.33 13.79 -15.88
N THR A 125 -26.18 14.71 -16.32
CA THR A 125 -27.64 14.64 -16.12
C THR A 125 -28.42 14.35 -17.40
N SER A 126 -27.79 14.43 -18.58
CA SER A 126 -28.42 14.13 -19.88
C SER A 126 -27.38 13.77 -20.94
N ILE A 127 -27.77 13.03 -21.99
CA ILE A 127 -26.89 12.64 -23.11
C ILE A 127 -26.21 13.84 -23.79
N TRP A 128 -26.92 14.97 -23.91
CA TRP A 128 -26.37 16.20 -24.50
C TRP A 128 -25.29 16.84 -23.62
N SER A 129 -25.41 16.71 -22.31
CA SER A 129 -24.39 17.18 -21.35
C SER A 129 -23.20 16.23 -21.21
N CYS A 130 -23.33 14.96 -21.62
CA CYS A 130 -22.25 13.97 -21.57
C CYS A 130 -21.30 14.09 -22.77
N LYS A 131 -21.78 14.58 -23.91
CA LYS A 131 -21.02 14.65 -25.15
C LYS A 131 -19.82 15.60 -24.98
N GLY A 132 -18.60 15.08 -25.14
CA GLY A 132 -17.36 15.83 -24.96
C GLY A 132 -17.07 16.25 -23.51
N ASN A 133 -17.88 15.81 -22.55
CA ASN A 133 -17.64 16.09 -21.14
C ASN A 133 -16.64 15.10 -20.54
N TRP A 134 -16.00 15.53 -19.46
CA TRP A 134 -15.10 14.70 -18.69
C TRP A 134 -15.81 14.22 -17.44
N ALA A 135 -16.09 12.92 -17.36
CA ALA A 135 -16.46 12.27 -16.11
C ALA A 135 -15.34 12.48 -15.08
N LYS A 136 -15.68 12.93 -13.87
CA LYS A 136 -14.72 13.20 -12.80
C LYS A 136 -15.08 12.39 -11.56
N PHE A 137 -14.14 11.64 -11.03
CA PHE A 137 -14.38 10.80 -9.86
C PHE A 137 -13.11 10.54 -9.05
N PRO A 138 -13.25 10.31 -7.73
CA PRO A 138 -12.16 9.82 -6.91
C PRO A 138 -12.01 8.30 -7.05
N LEU A 139 -10.77 7.87 -7.28
CA LEU A 139 -10.37 6.47 -7.27
C LEU A 139 -9.48 6.23 -6.06
N LYS A 140 -10.00 5.47 -5.08
CA LYS A 140 -9.32 5.15 -3.82
C LYS A 140 -8.79 3.72 -3.82
N PHE A 141 -7.53 3.52 -3.46
CA PHE A 141 -6.90 2.21 -3.43
C PHE A 141 -5.64 2.16 -2.57
N THR A 142 -5.18 0.95 -2.23
CA THR A 142 -3.84 0.68 -1.70
C THR A 142 -3.09 -0.30 -2.61
N ILE A 143 -1.76 -0.22 -2.59
CA ILE A 143 -0.88 -1.21 -3.22
C ILE A 143 -0.27 -2.07 -2.14
N PHE A 144 -0.22 -3.38 -2.33
CA PHE A 144 0.39 -4.28 -1.37
C PHE A 144 1.45 -5.18 -2.02
N ILE A 145 2.45 -5.54 -1.23
CA ILE A 145 3.45 -6.56 -1.52
C ILE A 145 3.24 -7.74 -0.59
N GLU A 146 2.91 -8.81 -1.25
CA GLU A 146 2.74 -10.19 -0.85
C GLU A 146 3.93 -11.12 -0.65
N LYS A 147 4.02 -11.89 0.42
CA LYS A 147 4.74 -13.18 0.36
C LYS A 147 3.88 -14.20 -0.40
N PHE A 148 4.40 -14.79 -1.46
CA PHE A 148 3.64 -15.76 -2.27
C PHE A 148 4.52 -16.78 -3.00
N GLY A 149 4.25 -18.06 -2.78
CA GLY A 149 4.94 -19.17 -3.43
C GLY A 149 6.35 -19.42 -2.89
N PRO A 150 7.11 -20.31 -3.55
CA PRO A 150 8.48 -20.64 -3.16
C PRO A 150 9.38 -19.41 -3.14
N THR A 151 10.04 -19.17 -2.01
CA THR A 151 10.87 -17.99 -1.77
C THR A 151 12.32 -18.41 -1.54
N PRO A 152 13.28 -17.89 -2.31
CA PRO A 152 14.70 -18.05 -2.03
C PRO A 152 15.05 -17.55 -0.62
N SER A 153 16.04 -18.18 0.03
CA SER A 153 16.49 -17.78 1.37
C SER A 153 17.29 -16.48 1.39
N SER A 154 17.69 -15.94 0.23
CA SER A 154 18.43 -14.70 0.08
C SER A 154 18.37 -14.16 -1.35
N GLY A 155 18.91 -12.97 -1.59
CA GLY A 155 18.99 -12.35 -2.91
C GLY A 155 17.89 -11.33 -3.16
N LYS A 156 17.84 -10.77 -4.38
CA LYS A 156 16.80 -9.81 -4.78
C LYS A 156 15.47 -10.52 -4.99
N ALA A 157 14.38 -9.92 -4.52
CA ALA A 157 13.04 -10.45 -4.73
C ALA A 157 12.50 -10.15 -6.14
N ILE A 158 12.92 -9.02 -6.70
CA ILE A 158 12.45 -8.52 -8.00
C ILE A 158 13.62 -7.87 -8.74
N GLN A 159 13.70 -8.12 -10.04
CA GLN A 159 14.75 -7.55 -10.90
C GLN A 159 14.36 -6.20 -11.49
N LEU A 160 13.06 -5.89 -11.53
CA LEU A 160 12.53 -4.63 -12.02
C LEU A 160 12.84 -3.49 -11.04
N SER A 161 13.17 -2.31 -11.54
CA SER A 161 13.30 -1.09 -10.74
C SER A 161 11.96 -0.41 -10.49
N GLU A 162 11.02 -0.55 -11.44
CA GLU A 162 9.65 -0.06 -11.38
C GLU A 162 8.65 -1.07 -11.96
N TYR A 163 7.40 -0.99 -11.52
CA TYR A 163 6.32 -1.86 -11.94
C TYR A 163 5.03 -1.05 -12.11
N ARG A 164 4.40 -1.21 -13.26
CA ARG A 164 3.09 -0.62 -13.54
C ARG A 164 2.03 -1.56 -12.97
N VAL A 165 1.43 -1.16 -11.85
CA VAL A 165 0.42 -1.96 -11.14
C VAL A 165 -0.84 -2.06 -11.98
N PHE A 166 -1.34 -0.91 -12.46
CA PHE A 166 -2.54 -0.87 -13.31
C PHE A 166 -2.49 0.26 -14.34
N GLN A 167 -3.33 0.12 -15.37
CA GLN A 167 -3.74 1.19 -16.27
C GLN A 167 -5.28 1.30 -16.25
N LEU A 168 -5.81 2.53 -16.23
CA LEU A 168 -7.22 2.76 -16.49
C LEU A 168 -7.51 2.63 -17.98
N ASP A 169 -8.57 1.93 -18.35
CA ASP A 169 -8.99 1.89 -19.75
C ASP A 169 -10.47 1.56 -19.92
N GLY A 170 -10.93 1.68 -21.16
CA GLY A 170 -12.29 1.36 -21.56
C GLY A 170 -12.56 -0.13 -21.66
N LYS A 171 -13.75 -0.49 -22.14
CA LYS A 171 -14.19 -1.89 -22.30
C LYS A 171 -13.37 -2.61 -23.37
N SER A 172 -12.87 -1.87 -24.34
CA SER A 172 -12.15 -2.37 -25.53
C SER A 172 -10.72 -2.86 -25.24
N GLY A 173 -10.23 -2.71 -24.01
CA GLY A 173 -8.93 -3.23 -23.59
C GLY A 173 -7.87 -2.13 -23.45
N LEU A 174 -6.62 -2.56 -23.26
CA LEU A 174 -5.49 -1.67 -23.03
C LEU A 174 -5.14 -0.84 -24.26
N ASN A 175 -5.08 0.47 -24.06
CA ASN A 175 -4.57 1.43 -25.00
C ASN A 175 -3.05 1.58 -24.83
N ASN A 176 -2.28 1.31 -25.89
CA ASN A 176 -0.83 1.45 -25.88
C ASN A 176 -0.36 2.88 -26.26
N ASN A 177 -1.28 3.78 -26.57
CA ASN A 177 -0.94 5.16 -26.88
C ASN A 177 -0.40 5.86 -25.63
N PRO A 178 0.82 6.40 -25.67
CA PRO A 178 1.44 7.01 -24.51
C PRO A 178 0.64 8.22 -24.04
N ASN A 179 0.63 8.45 -22.73
CA ASN A 179 0.05 9.63 -22.09
C ASN A 179 -1.47 9.85 -22.31
N THR A 180 -2.21 8.79 -22.66
CA THR A 180 -3.67 8.84 -22.85
C THR A 180 -4.44 8.44 -21.60
N ASN A 181 -3.97 7.39 -20.92
CA ASN A 181 -4.68 6.75 -19.82
C ASN A 181 -3.85 6.68 -18.54
N VAL A 182 -4.47 6.95 -17.40
CA VAL A 182 -3.80 6.92 -16.08
C VAL A 182 -3.16 5.57 -15.84
N ASN A 183 -1.87 5.60 -15.58
CA ASN A 183 -1.04 4.49 -15.13
C ASN A 183 -0.61 4.75 -13.69
N TYR A 184 -0.68 3.72 -12.84
CA TYR A 184 -0.06 3.75 -11.52
C TYR A 184 1.20 2.90 -11.52
N ILE A 185 2.33 3.56 -11.25
CA ILE A 185 3.65 2.94 -11.26
C ILE A 185 4.26 3.04 -9.87
N ILE A 186 4.71 1.91 -9.36
CA ILE A 186 5.54 1.85 -8.16
C ILE A 186 7.01 1.71 -8.55
N SER A 187 7.90 2.42 -7.87
CA SER A 187 9.35 2.39 -8.08
C SER A 187 10.11 2.01 -6.79
N GLY A 188 11.42 1.78 -6.92
CA GLY A 188 12.28 1.36 -5.80
C GLY A 188 12.22 -0.13 -5.51
N LEU A 189 11.66 -0.92 -6.42
CA LEU A 189 11.47 -2.37 -6.29
C LEU A 189 12.78 -3.14 -6.17
N SER A 190 13.86 -2.63 -6.77
CA SER A 190 15.19 -3.22 -6.67
C SER A 190 15.76 -3.29 -5.24
N ASN A 191 15.13 -2.60 -4.29
CA ASN A 191 15.51 -2.60 -2.87
C ASN A 191 14.79 -3.69 -2.06
N ILE A 192 13.98 -4.53 -2.72
CA ILE A 192 13.33 -5.69 -2.10
C ILE A 192 14.26 -6.90 -2.19
N ARG A 193 14.53 -7.52 -1.05
CA ARG A 193 15.39 -8.70 -0.93
C ARG A 193 14.75 -9.77 -0.06
N PHE A 194 15.21 -11.01 -0.20
CA PHE A 194 14.86 -12.08 0.72
C PHE A 194 15.82 -12.15 1.89
N ILE A 195 15.30 -12.57 3.04
CA ILE A 195 16.06 -12.98 4.22
C ILE A 195 15.66 -14.39 4.62
N PRO A 196 16.57 -15.18 5.21
CA PRO A 196 16.31 -16.59 5.45
C PRO A 196 15.32 -16.87 6.58
N CYS A 197 15.15 -15.93 7.52
CA CYS A 197 14.24 -16.10 8.64
C CYS A 197 13.70 -14.77 9.17
N SER A 198 12.49 -14.83 9.73
CA SER A 198 11.88 -13.80 10.56
C SER A 198 12.30 -14.00 12.03
N PRO A 199 12.38 -12.93 12.84
CA PRO A 199 12.57 -13.07 14.27
C PRO A 199 11.22 -13.38 14.94
N GLU A 200 11.23 -14.26 15.92
CA GLU A 200 10.12 -14.45 16.85
C GLU A 200 10.10 -13.28 17.84
N LEU A 201 8.92 -12.71 18.10
CA LEU A 201 8.73 -11.60 19.04
C LEU A 201 7.93 -12.07 20.27
N MET A 202 8.50 -11.87 21.45
CA MET A 202 7.83 -12.05 22.74
C MET A 202 7.70 -10.72 23.47
N ILE A 203 6.50 -10.42 23.99
CA ILE A 203 6.21 -9.23 24.80
C ILE A 203 6.05 -9.66 26.26
N ILE A 204 6.87 -9.11 27.16
CA ILE A 204 6.94 -9.58 28.55
C ILE A 204 6.94 -8.39 29.53
N PRO A 205 5.93 -8.24 30.40
CA PRO A 205 4.63 -8.91 30.32
C PRO A 205 3.82 -8.38 29.12
N SER A 206 2.90 -9.19 28.60
CA SER A 206 1.95 -8.77 27.55
C SER A 206 0.79 -7.92 28.10
N VAL A 207 0.55 -7.96 29.41
CA VAL A 207 -0.40 -7.10 30.13
C VAL A 207 0.38 -6.18 31.05
N ILE A 208 0.30 -4.89 30.79
CA ILE A 208 1.02 -3.85 31.53
C ILE A 208 0.09 -3.26 32.58
N ASN A 209 0.37 -3.53 33.86
CA ASN A 209 -0.38 -2.99 34.98
C ASN A 209 0.34 -1.80 35.58
N PHE A 210 -0.32 -0.64 35.59
CA PHE A 210 0.18 0.55 36.26
C PHE A 210 -0.11 0.50 37.75
N ARG A 211 0.75 1.11 38.56
CA ARG A 211 0.41 1.41 39.95
C ARG A 211 -0.76 2.39 39.99
N ARG A 212 -1.58 2.31 41.03
CA ARG A 212 -2.72 3.21 41.25
C ARG A 212 -2.26 4.67 41.18
N ALA A 213 -2.83 5.43 40.25
CA ALA A 213 -2.66 6.88 40.16
C ALA A 213 -3.66 7.58 41.08
N LEU A 214 -3.19 8.55 41.87
CA LEU A 214 -4.05 9.31 42.77
C LEU A 214 -4.56 10.57 42.07
N SER A 215 -5.88 10.75 42.00
CA SER A 215 -6.48 11.94 41.37
C SER A 215 -6.05 13.25 42.04
N SER A 216 -5.72 13.22 43.34
CA SER A 216 -5.23 14.37 44.09
C SER A 216 -3.86 14.88 43.64
N THR A 217 -3.08 14.06 42.93
CA THR A 217 -1.74 14.43 42.42
C THR A 217 -1.77 14.78 40.93
N ALA A 218 -2.96 14.92 40.35
CA ALA A 218 -3.08 15.11 38.91
C ALA A 218 -2.68 16.51 38.47
N VAL A 219 -1.72 16.54 37.56
CA VAL A 219 -1.27 17.74 36.85
C VAL A 219 -1.19 17.37 35.37
N THR A 220 -1.95 18.06 34.53
CA THR A 220 -1.97 17.80 33.08
C THR A 220 -0.56 17.82 32.50
N GLY A 221 -0.24 16.79 31.71
CA GLY A 221 1.07 16.58 31.11
C GLY A 221 2.08 15.85 32.00
N GLN A 222 1.80 15.65 33.29
CA GLN A 222 2.70 14.94 34.20
C GLN A 222 2.42 13.44 34.23
N VAL A 223 3.48 12.67 34.50
CA VAL A 223 3.41 11.21 34.67
C VAL A 223 2.68 10.90 35.98
N ALA A 224 1.60 10.14 35.87
CA ALA A 224 0.78 9.64 36.95
C ALA A 224 1.32 8.32 37.54
N SER A 225 1.87 7.47 36.69
CA SER A 225 2.37 6.13 37.01
C SER A 225 3.18 5.59 35.85
N SER A 226 4.08 4.63 36.10
CA SER A 226 4.90 4.01 35.06
C SER A 226 4.97 2.50 35.27
N ALA A 227 5.16 1.76 34.20
CA ALA A 227 5.38 0.32 34.22
C ALA A 227 6.33 -0.11 33.10
N SER A 228 7.26 -1.00 33.41
CA SER A 228 8.24 -1.52 32.45
C SER A 228 7.74 -2.80 31.79
N PHE A 229 8.12 -3.00 30.54
CA PHE A 229 7.94 -4.22 29.78
C PHE A 229 9.08 -4.35 28.77
N LYS A 230 9.23 -5.53 28.18
CA LYS A 230 10.30 -5.77 27.20
C LYS A 230 9.79 -6.50 25.98
N LEU A 231 10.50 -6.29 24.89
CA LEU A 231 10.38 -7.03 23.65
C LEU A 231 11.62 -7.90 23.51
N ASP A 232 11.43 -9.21 23.50
CA ASP A 232 12.49 -10.18 23.22
C ASP A 232 12.33 -10.66 21.77
N LEU A 233 13.31 -10.34 20.92
CA LEU A 233 13.40 -10.80 19.53
C LEU A 233 14.37 -11.97 19.44
N VAL A 234 13.93 -13.11 18.93
CA VAL A 234 14.79 -14.31 18.74
C VAL A 234 14.92 -14.61 17.26
N LYS A 235 16.16 -14.57 16.75
CA LYS A 235 16.49 -14.85 15.34
C LYS A 235 17.32 -16.13 15.24
N THR A 236 16.98 -17.01 14.30
CA THR A 236 17.64 -18.32 14.12
C THR A 236 18.67 -18.35 12.97
N CYS A 237 18.72 -17.31 12.15
CA CYS A 237 19.61 -17.21 10.99
C CYS A 237 20.66 -16.11 11.17
N ASP A 238 21.82 -16.23 10.52
CA ASP A 238 22.94 -15.29 10.69
C ASP A 238 22.93 -14.08 9.75
N THR A 239 22.02 -14.03 8.76
CA THR A 239 21.95 -12.89 7.84
C THR A 239 21.55 -11.61 8.58
N PRO A 240 22.34 -10.52 8.50
CA PRO A 240 22.02 -9.29 9.19
C PRO A 240 20.84 -8.55 8.54
N TYR A 241 19.95 -8.00 9.37
CA TYR A 241 18.88 -7.10 8.94
C TYR A 241 18.43 -6.21 10.10
N THR A 242 17.78 -5.11 9.75
CA THR A 242 17.15 -4.21 10.72
C THR A 242 15.68 -4.60 10.87
N VAL A 243 15.19 -4.63 12.10
CA VAL A 243 13.76 -4.74 12.40
C VAL A 243 13.26 -3.34 12.71
N ASN A 244 12.22 -2.93 12.00
CA ASN A 244 11.42 -1.76 12.33
C ASN A 244 10.08 -2.23 12.88
N ALA A 245 9.49 -1.45 13.78
CA ALA A 245 8.22 -1.77 14.40
C ALA A 245 7.28 -0.56 14.45
N ARG A 246 6.00 -0.83 14.65
CA ARG A 246 4.96 0.19 14.84
C ARG A 246 3.91 -0.34 15.81
N PHE A 247 3.58 0.46 16.82
CA PHE A 247 2.43 0.19 17.68
C PHE A 247 1.17 0.82 17.06
N ARG A 248 0.13 0.02 16.84
CA ARG A 248 -1.19 0.47 16.39
C ARG A 248 -2.24 0.24 17.48
N PRO A 249 -3.11 1.22 17.78
CA PRO A 249 -4.19 1.02 18.73
C PRO A 249 -5.17 -0.04 18.20
N VAL A 250 -5.57 -0.97 19.06
CA VAL A 250 -6.70 -1.89 18.85
C VAL A 250 -7.95 -1.32 19.51
N THR A 251 -7.81 -0.78 20.72
CA THR A 251 -8.87 -0.06 21.44
C THR A 251 -8.34 1.27 21.94
N GLY A 252 -9.19 2.30 21.98
CA GLY A 252 -8.74 3.66 22.26
C GLY A 252 -8.32 4.40 20.99
N SER A 253 -7.79 5.61 21.18
CA SER A 253 -7.37 6.47 20.08
C SER A 253 -6.04 7.15 20.41
N VAL A 254 -5.21 7.36 19.39
CA VAL A 254 -3.94 8.08 19.58
C VAL A 254 -4.18 9.59 19.46
N ILE A 255 -3.80 10.34 20.49
CA ILE A 255 -3.87 11.82 20.50
C ILE A 255 -2.53 12.35 21.03
N ASN A 256 -1.83 13.18 20.23
CA ASN A 256 -0.52 13.74 20.59
C ASN A 256 0.49 12.67 21.05
N ASN A 257 0.55 11.55 20.31
CA ASN A 257 1.38 10.38 20.62
C ASN A 257 1.07 9.67 21.95
N LEU A 258 -0.12 9.89 22.53
CA LEU A 258 -0.63 9.15 23.68
C LEU A 258 -1.72 8.20 23.22
N LEU A 259 -1.65 6.94 23.62
CA LEU A 259 -2.78 6.02 23.51
C LEU A 259 -3.81 6.36 24.60
N VAL A 260 -4.94 6.92 24.17
CA VAL A 260 -6.02 7.37 25.06
C VAL A 260 -7.08 6.28 25.17
N PRO A 261 -7.30 5.72 26.38
CA PRO A 261 -8.36 4.73 26.62
C PRO A 261 -9.75 5.29 26.31
N SER A 262 -10.60 4.51 25.63
CA SER A 262 -11.98 4.91 25.33
C SER A 262 -12.85 5.02 26.60
N ASN A 263 -12.54 4.23 27.63
CA ASN A 263 -13.30 4.21 28.89
C ASN A 263 -12.83 5.25 29.92
N ASN A 264 -11.67 5.89 29.70
CA ASN A 264 -11.18 6.95 30.57
C ASN A 264 -10.16 7.83 29.82
N ASN A 265 -10.64 8.95 29.29
CA ASN A 265 -9.83 9.86 28.48
C ASN A 265 -9.05 10.90 29.31
N SER A 266 -9.19 10.89 30.64
CA SER A 266 -8.44 11.77 31.56
C SER A 266 -6.96 11.41 31.65
N VAL A 267 -6.58 10.24 31.12
CA VAL A 267 -5.21 9.75 31.02
C VAL A 267 -4.88 9.33 29.59
N GLY A 268 -3.59 9.24 29.28
CA GLY A 268 -3.08 8.61 28.07
C GLY A 268 -1.77 7.89 28.35
N ILE A 269 -1.44 6.90 27.53
CA ILE A 269 -0.25 6.07 27.71
C ILE A 269 0.79 6.48 26.66
N SER A 270 1.98 6.88 27.09
CA SER A 270 3.14 7.04 26.21
C SER A 270 4.09 5.85 26.36
N LEU A 271 4.81 5.53 25.29
CA LEU A 271 5.87 4.52 25.31
C LEU A 271 7.23 5.21 25.13
N VAL A 272 8.23 4.75 25.86
CA VAL A 272 9.61 5.21 25.73
C VAL A 272 10.58 4.03 25.79
N ARG A 273 11.75 4.20 25.18
CA ARG A 273 12.88 3.27 25.36
C ARG A 273 13.56 3.54 26.68
N GLU A 274 13.80 2.51 27.49
CA GLU A 274 14.45 2.70 28.79
C GLU A 274 15.91 3.11 28.66
N GLU A 275 16.60 2.60 27.63
CA GLU A 275 18.03 2.82 27.42
C GLU A 275 18.42 4.31 27.29
N ASN A 276 17.54 5.14 26.74
CA ASN A 276 17.82 6.54 26.40
C ASN A 276 16.64 7.50 26.60
N ASN A 277 15.53 7.04 27.17
CA ASN A 277 14.28 7.78 27.33
C ASN A 277 13.72 8.39 26.03
N SER A 278 14.09 7.83 24.87
CA SER A 278 13.53 8.30 23.61
C SER A 278 12.07 7.89 23.46
N PRO A 279 11.19 8.79 22.95
CA PRO A 279 9.80 8.45 22.69
C PRO A 279 9.67 7.34 21.64
N VAL A 280 8.76 6.42 21.89
CA VAL A 280 8.32 5.43 20.91
C VAL A 280 6.99 5.89 20.32
N PRO A 281 6.89 6.08 18.99
CA PRO A 281 5.68 6.60 18.38
C PRO A 281 4.61 5.52 18.21
N TYR A 282 3.35 5.93 18.34
CA TYR A 282 2.21 5.17 17.84
C TYR A 282 1.93 5.52 16.38
N ASN A 283 1.38 4.57 15.62
CA ASN A 283 1.01 4.69 14.20
C ASN A 283 2.14 5.06 13.21
N SER A 284 3.37 5.23 13.69
CA SER A 284 4.54 5.48 12.85
C SER A 284 5.59 4.38 13.01
N TRP A 285 6.24 4.03 11.91
CA TRP A 285 7.36 3.09 11.94
C TRP A 285 8.58 3.70 12.63
N PHE A 286 9.21 2.94 13.52
CA PHE A 286 10.47 3.29 14.15
C PHE A 286 11.43 2.11 14.11
N LYS A 287 12.74 2.40 14.16
CA LYS A 287 13.77 1.35 14.25
C LYS A 287 13.68 0.65 15.60
N LEU A 288 13.44 -0.67 15.57
CA LEU A 288 13.35 -1.50 16.77
C LEU A 288 14.72 -2.03 17.18
N ALA A 289 15.41 -2.74 16.28
CA ALA A 289 16.71 -3.36 16.55
C ALA A 289 17.50 -3.63 15.27
N ASN A 290 18.82 -3.70 15.39
CA ASN A 290 19.69 -4.31 14.39
C ASN A 290 19.93 -5.76 14.80
N LEU A 291 19.51 -6.73 13.99
CA LEU A 291 19.76 -8.15 14.24
C LEU A 291 20.94 -8.59 13.38
N THR A 292 22.12 -8.70 13.99
CA THR A 292 23.36 -9.05 13.27
C THR A 292 23.48 -10.56 13.11
N THR A 293 23.68 -11.30 14.20
CA THR A 293 23.82 -12.77 14.22
C THR A 293 22.55 -13.45 14.70
N SER A 294 22.50 -14.78 14.61
CA SER A 294 21.52 -15.57 15.36
C SER A 294 21.63 -15.30 16.87
N GLY A 295 20.51 -15.44 17.59
CA GLY A 295 20.41 -15.21 19.02
C GLY A 295 19.23 -14.33 19.42
N GLN A 296 19.25 -13.88 20.68
CA GLN A 296 18.23 -13.03 21.27
C GLN A 296 18.68 -11.57 21.35
N SER A 297 17.81 -10.66 20.97
CA SER A 297 17.94 -9.22 21.19
C SER A 297 16.80 -8.74 22.10
N ARG A 298 17.16 -8.12 23.22
CA ARG A 298 16.21 -7.59 24.20
C ARG A 298 16.08 -6.08 24.03
N ILE A 299 14.85 -5.58 24.05
CA ILE A 299 14.52 -4.15 24.02
C ILE A 299 13.65 -3.85 25.23
N ASP A 300 14.21 -3.08 26.17
CA ASP A 300 13.49 -2.63 27.37
C ASP A 300 12.72 -1.33 27.09
N LEU A 301 11.42 -1.35 27.37
CA LEU A 301 10.49 -0.25 27.16
C LEU A 301 9.77 0.10 28.47
N ARG A 302 9.42 1.37 28.63
CA ARG A 302 8.58 1.86 29.71
C ARG A 302 7.32 2.47 29.15
N ALA A 303 6.19 2.10 29.74
CA ALA A 303 4.92 2.77 29.52
C ALA A 303 4.72 3.79 30.66
N ASP A 304 4.44 5.03 30.29
CA ASP A 304 4.14 6.12 31.23
C ASP A 304 2.67 6.51 31.06
N LEU A 305 1.91 6.45 32.16
CA LEU A 305 0.53 6.94 32.24
C LEU A 305 0.59 8.44 32.50
N ILE A 306 0.06 9.25 31.60
CA ILE A 306 0.13 10.72 31.65
C ILE A 306 -1.26 11.30 31.88
N TRP A 307 -1.39 12.23 32.81
CA TRP A 307 -2.63 13.00 33.01
C TRP A 307 -2.89 13.92 31.81
N ARG A 308 -4.10 13.88 31.25
CA ARG A 308 -4.49 14.68 30.08
C ARG A 308 -5.46 15.81 30.39
N GLY A 309 -6.05 15.83 31.58
CA GLY A 309 -7.03 16.83 32.00
C GLY A 309 -7.56 16.52 33.39
N THR A 310 -8.79 16.97 33.65
CA THR A 310 -9.48 16.71 34.92
C THR A 310 -9.58 15.20 35.19
N PRO A 311 -9.09 14.69 36.33
CA PRO A 311 -9.10 13.27 36.63
C PRO A 311 -10.52 12.70 36.68
N ILE A 312 -10.71 11.55 36.04
CA ILE A 312 -11.93 10.76 36.15
C ILE A 312 -11.57 9.49 36.94
N PRO A 313 -12.03 9.34 38.20
CA PRO A 313 -11.82 8.13 38.97
C PRO A 313 -12.46 6.92 38.28
N GLY A 314 -11.74 5.81 38.21
CA GLY A 314 -12.24 4.57 37.61
C GLY A 314 -11.14 3.78 36.93
N GLU A 315 -11.54 2.68 36.30
CA GLU A 315 -10.64 1.86 35.49
C GLU A 315 -10.31 2.56 34.17
N PHE A 316 -9.17 2.20 33.59
CA PHE A 316 -8.80 2.56 32.24
C PHE A 316 -8.20 1.34 31.56
N LYS A 317 -8.49 1.15 30.27
CA LYS A 317 -7.95 0.03 29.48
C LYS A 317 -7.76 0.47 28.03
N ALA A 318 -6.58 0.18 27.49
CA ALA A 318 -6.31 0.31 26.07
C ALA A 318 -5.44 -0.85 25.61
N GLU A 319 -5.54 -1.18 24.33
CA GLU A 319 -4.85 -2.30 23.70
C GLU A 319 -4.14 -1.77 22.46
N ALA A 320 -2.92 -2.25 22.23
CA ALA A 320 -2.15 -1.94 21.02
C ALA A 320 -1.53 -3.23 20.46
N GLN A 321 -1.52 -3.32 19.14
CA GLN A 321 -0.83 -4.36 18.40
C GLN A 321 0.52 -3.81 17.92
N ILE A 322 1.54 -4.66 17.89
CA ILE A 322 2.84 -4.34 17.28
C ILE A 322 2.94 -5.03 15.92
N ASP A 323 3.27 -4.24 14.89
CA ASP A 323 3.68 -4.74 13.58
C ASP A 323 5.19 -4.70 13.47
N MET A 324 5.76 -5.57 12.62
CA MET A 324 7.16 -5.53 12.24
C MET A 324 7.33 -5.56 10.73
N TYR A 325 8.36 -4.89 10.23
CA TYR A 325 8.92 -5.15 8.91
C TYR A 325 10.44 -5.09 8.97
N TYR A 326 11.09 -5.64 7.93
CA TYR A 326 12.53 -5.88 7.93
C TYR A 326 13.21 -5.08 6.81
N GLN A 327 14.45 -4.64 7.06
CA GLN A 327 15.32 -3.92 6.12
C GLN A 327 16.70 -4.58 6.01
#